data_AF-A0A660MYC7-F1
#
_entry.id   AF-A0A660MYC7-F1
#
_cell.length_a   1.000
_cell.length_b   1.000
_cell.length_c   1.000
_cell.angle_alpha   90.00
_cell.angle_beta   90.00
_cell.angle_gamma   90.00
#
_symmetry.space_group_name_H-M   'P 1'
#
loop_
_entity.id
_entity.type
_entity.pdbx_description
1 polymer ?
#
loop_
_entity_poly.entity_id
_entity_poly.type
_entity_poly.pdbx_seq_one_letter_code
_entity_poly.pdbx_strand_id
1 'polypeptide(L)'
;MLKVNIKIDKKGIEKITRENLNIVIKNSVKDILIFMEGVAIKVTPRRTGFLRKGFKKTYKGGGAIFFNDVKYAPYVNFGTKRQKANPFMKNIVKETEKVIEKIFNENFKKVIG
;
A
#
# COMPACT_ATOMS: atom_id res chain seq x y z
N MET A 1 13.48 -6.56 1.81
CA MET A 1 13.67 -5.10 1.65
C MET A 1 13.36 -4.76 0.21
N LEU A 2 12.31 -3.97 -0.06
CA LEU A 2 11.95 -3.55 -1.43
C LEU A 2 12.89 -2.44 -1.90
N LYS A 3 13.41 -2.54 -3.13
CA LYS A 3 14.20 -1.49 -3.78
C LYS A 3 13.30 -0.79 -4.80
N VAL A 4 13.33 0.53 -4.82
CA VAL A 4 12.59 1.36 -5.78
C VAL A 4 13.60 2.11 -6.62
N ASN A 5 13.57 1.94 -7.95
CA ASN A 5 14.44 2.71 -8.84
C ASN A 5 13.69 3.95 -9.31
N ILE A 6 14.34 5.11 -9.20
CA ILE A 6 13.79 6.39 -9.61
C ILE A 6 14.59 6.91 -10.79
N LYS A 7 13.91 7.28 -11.88
CA LYS A 7 14.54 7.93 -13.05
C LYS A 7 14.54 9.44 -12.84
N ILE A 8 15.69 10.08 -13.00
CA ILE A 8 15.91 11.51 -12.70
C ILE A 8 16.62 12.18 -13.86
N ASP A 9 16.09 13.33 -14.29
CA ASP A 9 16.71 14.20 -15.30
C ASP A 9 17.63 15.24 -14.64
N LYS A 10 18.57 15.84 -15.38
CA LYS A 10 19.55 16.81 -14.84
C LYS A 10 18.91 17.96 -14.03
N LYS A 11 17.77 18.50 -14.48
CA LYS A 11 17.02 19.55 -13.77
C LYS A 11 16.40 19.08 -12.45
N GLY A 12 16.06 17.79 -12.37
CA GLY A 12 15.53 17.19 -11.15
C GLY A 12 16.58 17.07 -10.06
N ILE A 13 17.86 16.86 -10.42
CA ILE A 13 18.97 16.76 -9.48
C ILE A 13 19.11 18.03 -8.63
N GLU A 14 18.98 19.21 -9.25
CA GLU A 14 19.09 20.52 -8.58
C GLU A 14 17.94 20.76 -7.58
N LYS A 15 16.77 20.13 -7.80
CA LYS A 15 15.59 20.25 -6.94
C LYS A 15 15.55 19.18 -5.84
N ILE A 16 16.55 18.29 -5.74
CA ILE A 16 16.61 17.28 -4.67
C ILE A 16 16.99 17.97 -3.36
N THR A 17 15.96 18.31 -2.59
CA THR A 17 16.09 18.77 -1.20
C THR A 17 15.46 17.75 -0.26
N ARG A 18 15.86 17.76 1.02
CA ARG A 18 15.22 16.91 2.05
C ARG A 18 13.71 17.16 2.15
N GLU A 19 13.29 18.41 1.99
CA GLU A 19 11.89 18.80 2.03
C GLU A 19 11.09 18.21 0.86
N ASN A 20 11.61 18.33 -0.37
CA ASN A 20 10.96 17.76 -1.54
C ASN A 20 10.89 16.23 -1.46
N LEU A 21 11.96 15.57 -0.98
CA LEU A 21 11.94 14.12 -0.75
C LEU A 21 10.89 13.72 0.30
N ASN A 22 10.76 14.47 1.39
CA ASN A 22 9.74 14.21 2.41
C ASN A 22 8.31 14.34 1.84
N ILE A 23 8.09 15.33 0.97
CA ILE A 23 6.80 15.50 0.27
C ILE A 23 6.55 14.31 -0.66
N VAL A 24 7.54 13.89 -1.45
CA VAL A 24 7.42 12.72 -2.35
C VAL A 24 7.09 11.46 -1.57
N ILE A 25 7.79 11.19 -0.47
CA ILE A 25 7.53 10.02 0.38
C ILE A 25 6.13 10.09 0.96
N LYS A 26 5.73 11.23 1.53
CA LYS A 26 4.40 11.40 2.14
C LYS A 26 3.28 11.17 1.12
N ASN A 27 3.39 11.74 -0.08
CA ASN A 27 2.41 11.58 -1.14
C ASN A 27 2.38 10.14 -1.66
N SER A 28 3.55 9.53 -1.87
CA SER A 28 3.66 8.15 -2.34
C SER A 28 3.06 7.15 -1.36
N VAL A 29 3.37 7.30 -0.06
CA VAL A 29 2.77 6.47 0.99
C VAL A 29 1.25 6.65 1.02
N LYS A 30 0.75 7.86 0.80
CA LYS A 30 -0.69 8.12 0.76
C LYS A 30 -1.38 7.43 -0.40
N ASP A 31 -0.81 7.53 -1.59
CA ASP A 31 -1.36 6.89 -2.79
C ASP A 31 -1.28 5.36 -2.68
N ILE A 32 -0.20 4.82 -2.11
CA ILE A 32 -0.08 3.40 -1.81
C ILE A 32 -1.21 2.93 -0.90
N LEU A 33 -1.51 3.66 0.19
CA LEU A 33 -2.59 3.28 1.09
C LEU A 33 -3.98 3.32 0.44
N ILE A 34 -4.21 4.28 -0.45
CA ILE A 34 -5.46 4.36 -1.24
C ILE A 34 -5.55 3.15 -2.18
N PHE A 35 -4.46 2.79 -2.85
CA PHE A 35 -4.42 1.60 -3.70
C PHE A 35 -4.66 0.32 -2.88
N MET A 36 -3.99 0.18 -1.74
CA MET A 36 -4.17 -0.96 -0.81
C MET A 36 -5.62 -1.11 -0.38
N GLU A 37 -6.32 -0.01 -0.10
CA GLU A 37 -7.73 -0.03 0.27
C GLU A 37 -8.63 -0.55 -0.87
N GLY A 38 -8.38 -0.10 -2.11
CA GLY A 38 -9.08 -0.62 -3.29
C GLY A 38 -8.83 -2.11 -3.52
N VAL A 39 -7.58 -2.55 -3.38
CA VAL A 39 -7.22 -3.97 -3.49
C VAL A 39 -7.86 -4.78 -2.36
N ALA A 40 -7.85 -4.27 -1.13
CA ALA A 40 -8.41 -4.94 0.03
C ALA A 40 -9.89 -5.27 -0.18
N ILE A 41 -10.68 -4.35 -0.71
CA ILE A 41 -12.10 -4.58 -1.04
C ILE A 41 -12.25 -5.71 -2.08
N LYS A 42 -11.34 -5.76 -3.07
CA LYS A 42 -11.37 -6.76 -4.15
C LYS A 42 -11.02 -8.16 -3.66
N VAL A 43 -9.94 -8.32 -2.90
CA VAL A 43 -9.38 -9.64 -2.53
C VAL A 43 -9.97 -10.23 -1.26
N THR A 44 -10.51 -9.39 -0.37
CA THR A 44 -11.17 -9.86 0.86
C THR A 44 -12.39 -10.70 0.49
N PRO A 45 -12.62 -11.86 1.15
CA PRO A 45 -13.73 -12.74 0.81
C PRO A 45 -15.09 -12.03 0.74
N ARG A 46 -15.96 -12.47 -0.17
CA ARG A 46 -17.35 -12.00 -0.24
C ARG A 46 -18.13 -12.68 0.91
N ARG A 47 -19.04 -11.95 1.57
CA ARG A 47 -19.90 -12.40 2.69
C ARG A 47 -19.24 -12.55 4.08
N THR A 48 -18.11 -11.90 4.34
CA THR A 48 -17.50 -11.83 5.69
C THR A 48 -17.99 -10.62 6.50
N GLY A 49 -19.23 -10.18 6.26
CA GLY A 49 -19.84 -9.03 6.93
C GLY A 49 -19.01 -7.75 6.83
N PHE A 50 -18.58 -7.25 7.99
CA PHE A 50 -17.86 -5.98 8.13
C PHE A 50 -16.39 -6.02 7.72
N LEU A 51 -15.81 -7.19 7.45
CA LEU A 51 -14.37 -7.32 7.19
C LEU A 51 -13.87 -6.43 6.05
N ARG A 52 -14.65 -6.32 4.96
CA ARG A 52 -14.30 -5.45 3.81
C ARG A 52 -14.30 -3.97 4.15
N LYS A 53 -15.13 -3.56 5.10
CA LYS A 53 -15.29 -2.17 5.56
C LYS A 53 -14.38 -1.84 6.75
N GLY A 54 -13.75 -2.86 7.35
CA GLY A 54 -12.94 -2.76 8.56
C GLY A 54 -11.50 -2.30 8.36
N PHE A 55 -11.07 -2.07 7.12
CA PHE A 55 -9.71 -1.61 6.85
C PHE A 55 -9.52 -0.15 7.28
N LYS A 56 -8.41 0.09 7.95
CA LYS A 56 -8.00 1.39 8.49
C LYS A 56 -6.55 1.66 8.09
N LYS A 57 -6.22 2.95 8.01
CA LYS A 57 -4.89 3.44 7.66
C LYS A 57 -4.47 4.54 8.61
N THR A 58 -3.21 4.49 9.07
CA THR A 58 -2.63 5.49 9.97
C THR A 58 -1.26 5.88 9.46
N TYR A 59 -0.96 7.18 9.41
CA TYR A 59 0.37 7.68 9.06
C TYR A 59 1.21 7.86 10.32
N LYS A 60 2.46 7.44 10.28
CA LYS A 60 3.44 7.68 11.34
C LYS A 60 4.81 7.95 10.70
N GLY A 61 5.32 9.17 10.87
CA GLY A 61 6.72 9.53 10.64
C GLY A 61 7.32 9.06 9.32
N GLY A 62 6.74 9.41 8.17
CA GLY A 62 7.25 9.01 6.85
C GLY A 62 6.86 7.59 6.41
N GLY A 63 6.20 6.83 7.28
CA GLY A 63 5.58 5.55 6.95
C GLY A 63 4.07 5.53 7.24
N ALA A 64 3.46 4.38 6.99
CA ALA A 64 2.07 4.14 7.32
C ALA A 64 1.80 2.70 7.76
N ILE A 65 0.73 2.55 8.53
CA ILE A 65 0.21 1.27 9.00
C ILE A 65 -1.13 1.06 8.32
N PHE A 66 -1.29 -0.10 7.68
CA PHE A 66 -2.56 -0.54 7.09
C PHE A 66 -3.01 -1.81 7.79
N PHE A 67 -4.19 -1.78 8.40
CA PHE A 67 -4.68 -2.88 9.23
C PHE A 67 -6.19 -3.03 9.10
N ASN A 68 -6.72 -4.13 9.63
CA ASN A 68 -8.15 -4.36 9.73
C ASN A 68 -8.53 -4.41 11.21
N ASP A 69 -9.49 -3.59 11.62
CA ASP A 69 -9.92 -3.46 13.01
C ASP A 69 -11.06 -4.43 13.37
N VAL A 70 -11.62 -5.10 12.37
CA VAL A 70 -12.69 -6.07 12.57
C VAL A 70 -12.08 -7.41 12.98
N LYS A 71 -12.49 -7.94 14.14
CA LYS A 71 -12.17 -9.31 14.52
C LYS A 71 -12.77 -10.27 13.50
N TYR A 72 -11.95 -11.14 12.93
CA TYR A 72 -12.38 -12.20 12.02
C TYR A 72 -11.72 -13.52 12.41
N ALA A 73 -12.37 -14.62 12.04
CA ALA A 73 -11.86 -15.93 12.37
C ALA A 73 -10.59 -16.25 11.56
N PRO A 74 -9.49 -16.68 12.20
CA PRO A 74 -8.21 -16.92 11.52
C PRO A 74 -8.32 -17.88 10.33
N TYR A 75 -9.21 -18.87 10.40
CA TYR A 75 -9.43 -19.84 9.33
C TYR A 75 -9.90 -19.21 8.02
N VAL A 76 -10.43 -17.98 8.03
CA VAL A 76 -10.74 -17.25 6.79
C VAL A 76 -9.46 -16.97 6.00
N ASN A 77 -8.39 -16.62 6.71
CA ASN A 77 -7.08 -16.32 6.11
C ASN A 77 -6.23 -17.58 5.90
N PHE A 78 -6.28 -18.53 6.84
CA PHE A 78 -5.40 -19.71 6.86
C PHE A 78 -6.04 -21.02 6.37
N GLY A 79 -7.36 -21.06 6.21
CA GLY A 79 -8.09 -22.27 5.83
C GLY A 79 -8.31 -23.25 6.99
N THR A 80 -9.00 -24.34 6.69
CA THR A 80 -9.19 -25.53 7.54
C THR A 80 -9.11 -26.79 6.68
N LYS A 81 -9.22 -27.98 7.30
CA LYS A 81 -9.34 -29.25 6.57
C LYS A 81 -10.50 -29.26 5.55
N ARG A 82 -11.58 -28.54 5.83
CA ARG A 82 -12.80 -28.53 4.99
C ARG A 82 -12.95 -27.27 4.13
N GLN A 83 -12.13 -26.24 4.34
CA GLN A 83 -12.23 -24.95 3.64
C GLN A 83 -10.85 -24.45 3.20
N LYS A 84 -10.71 -24.10 1.92
CA LYS A 84 -9.47 -23.52 1.39
C LYS A 84 -9.19 -22.15 2.02
N ALA A 85 -7.91 -21.87 2.24
CA ALA A 85 -7.43 -20.58 2.72
C ALA A 85 -7.70 -19.45 1.71
N ASN A 86 -8.07 -18.27 2.20
CA ASN A 86 -8.04 -17.04 1.41
C ASN A 86 -7.11 -16.02 2.07
N PRO A 87 -5.79 -16.04 1.76
CA PRO A 87 -4.79 -15.21 2.44
C PRO A 87 -4.85 -13.76 1.95
N PHE A 88 -5.97 -13.07 2.18
CA PHE A 88 -6.27 -11.77 1.59
C PHE A 88 -5.25 -10.70 1.99
N MET A 89 -4.75 -10.69 3.23
CA MET A 89 -3.70 -9.75 3.66
C MET A 89 -2.42 -9.89 2.82
N LYS A 90 -2.00 -11.14 2.56
CA LYS A 90 -0.84 -11.42 1.71
C LYS A 90 -1.10 -10.97 0.28
N ASN A 91 -2.32 -11.18 -0.23
CA ASN A 91 -2.69 -10.76 -1.57
C ASN A 91 -2.72 -9.24 -1.73
N ILE A 92 -3.16 -8.49 -0.70
CA ILE A 92 -3.10 -7.02 -0.69
C ILE A 92 -1.67 -6.55 -0.86
N VAL A 93 -0.74 -7.08 -0.07
CA VAL A 93 0.68 -6.71 -0.15
C VAL A 93 1.24 -7.04 -1.53
N LYS A 94 1.03 -8.26 -2.03
CA LYS A 94 1.54 -8.69 -3.35
C LYS A 94 1.05 -7.82 -4.51
N GLU A 95 -0.22 -7.44 -4.54
CA GLU A 95 -0.73 -6.57 -5.60
C GLU A 95 -0.21 -5.14 -5.45
N THR A 96 -0.01 -4.68 -4.22
CA THR A 96 0.52 -3.35 -3.94
C THR A 96 1.98 -3.25 -4.36
N GLU A 97 2.80 -4.26 -4.08
CA GLU A 97 4.22 -4.32 -4.46
C GLU A 97 4.45 -4.04 -5.96
N LYS A 98 3.55 -4.50 -6.82
CA LYS A 98 3.62 -4.30 -8.27
C LYS A 98 3.50 -2.84 -8.70
N VAL A 99 2.90 -1.98 -7.88
CA VAL A 99 2.62 -0.58 -8.23
C VAL A 99 3.45 0.43 -7.42
N ILE A 100 4.18 -0.01 -6.39
CA ILE A 100 4.98 0.88 -5.53
C ILE A 100 5.94 1.73 -6.37
N GLU A 101 6.74 1.10 -7.21
CA GLU A 101 7.75 1.81 -8.02
C GLU A 101 7.11 2.83 -8.97
N LYS A 102 5.96 2.49 -9.55
CA LYS A 102 5.19 3.40 -10.40
C LYS A 102 4.71 4.63 -9.62
N ILE A 103 4.09 4.41 -8.46
CA ILE A 103 3.56 5.50 -7.60
C ILE A 103 4.68 6.44 -7.18
N PHE A 104 5.83 5.89 -6.77
CA PHE A 104 6.99 6.69 -6.39
C PHE A 104 7.54 7.51 -7.56
N ASN A 105 7.68 6.91 -8.75
CA ASN A 105 8.14 7.64 -9.93
C ASN A 105 7.19 8.77 -10.34
N GLU A 106 5.87 8.53 -10.29
CA GLU A 106 4.86 9.55 -10.59
C GLU A 106 4.92 10.73 -9.62
N ASN A 107 5.00 10.46 -8.31
CA ASN A 107 5.08 11.52 -7.31
C ASN A 107 6.43 12.23 -7.31
N PHE A 108 7.52 11.51 -7.60
CA PHE A 108 8.83 12.12 -7.80
C PHE A 108 8.80 13.12 -8.96
N LYS A 109 8.25 12.71 -10.12
CA LYS A 109 8.10 13.60 -11.28
C LYS A 109 7.20 14.82 -11.00
N LYS A 110 6.15 14.67 -10.20
CA LYS A 110 5.25 15.79 -9.84
C LYS A 110 5.91 16.85 -8.97
N VAL A 111 6.85 16.45 -8.10
CA VAL A 111 7.46 17.36 -7.11
C VAL A 111 8.85 17.84 -7.56
N ILE A 112 9.65 16.96 -8.15
CA ILE A 112 11.07 17.17 -8.46
C ILE A 112 11.32 17.24 -9.98
N GLY A 113 10.42 16.74 -10.82
CA GLY A 113 10.46 17.01 -12.27
C GLY A 113 10.33 18.50 -12.56
#